data_AF-A0A950MM28-F1
#
_entry.id   AF-A0A950MM28-F1
#
_cell.length_a   1.000
_cell.length_b   1.000
_cell.length_c   1.000
_cell.angle_alpha   90.00
_cell.angle_beta   90.00
_cell.angle_gamma   90.00
#
_symmetry.space_group_name_H-M   'P 1'
#
loop_
_entity.id
_entity.type
_entity.pdbx_description
1 polymer ?
#
loop_
_entity_poly.entity_id
_entity_poly.type
_entity_poly.pdbx_seq_one_letter_code
_entity_poly.pdbx_strand_id
1 'polypeptide(L)'
;MAGTTAPARRRRRSVPASARKRTSDNGPGWLFYRWWPLLLGIAVTPIAVHAASIMALAGSDALGTLYPWILLLKKPAFRFGGHVAENLSQVLMYIQFPIYGLLMAVVLRSKSVWFALGVPVVVHSLAVFAVLLISAS
;
A
#
# COMPACT_ATOMS: atom_id res chain seq x y z
N MET A 1 41.81 -71.11 -22.87
CA MET A 1 40.38 -71.20 -22.53
C MET A 1 39.87 -69.79 -22.31
N ALA A 2 38.96 -69.35 -23.18
CA ALA A 2 38.36 -68.02 -23.16
C ALA A 2 37.25 -67.96 -22.08
N GLY A 3 37.21 -66.85 -21.34
CA GLY A 3 36.16 -66.53 -20.39
C GLY A 3 35.82 -65.05 -20.51
N THR A 4 34.98 -64.72 -21.48
CA THR A 4 34.38 -63.40 -21.67
C THR A 4 33.31 -63.20 -20.61
N THR A 5 33.42 -62.17 -19.75
CA THR A 5 32.27 -61.64 -19.00
C THR A 5 32.29 -60.11 -19.01
N ALA A 6 31.23 -59.56 -19.59
CA ALA A 6 30.93 -58.15 -19.81
C ALA A 6 30.65 -57.37 -18.49
N PRO A 7 30.67 -56.01 -18.52
CA PRO A 7 30.67 -55.19 -17.31
C PRO A 7 29.26 -55.02 -16.71
N ALA A 8 29.11 -55.30 -15.41
CA ALA A 8 27.91 -54.99 -14.65
C ALA A 8 27.87 -53.48 -14.31
N ARG A 9 27.19 -52.71 -15.16
CA ARG A 9 26.90 -51.28 -14.95
C ARG A 9 25.90 -51.11 -13.79
N ARG A 10 26.39 -51.06 -12.55
CA ARG A 10 25.55 -50.95 -11.35
C ARG A 10 25.12 -49.50 -11.10
N ARG A 11 23.88 -49.23 -11.49
CA ARG A 11 22.90 -48.24 -10.99
C ARG A 11 23.46 -47.07 -10.15
N ARG A 12 23.38 -45.87 -10.75
CA ARG A 12 23.34 -44.57 -10.04
C ARG A 12 22.30 -44.64 -8.91
N ARG A 13 22.76 -44.60 -7.66
CA ARG A 13 21.90 -44.26 -6.51
C ARG A 13 21.72 -42.74 -6.51
N SER A 14 20.69 -42.27 -7.19
CA SER A 14 20.15 -40.93 -6.97
C SER A 14 19.40 -40.95 -5.63
N VAL A 15 19.98 -40.30 -4.62
CA VAL A 15 19.33 -39.97 -3.34
C VAL A 15 18.27 -38.86 -3.59
N PRO A 16 17.37 -38.60 -2.64
CA PRO A 16 15.93 -38.82 -2.70
C PRO A 16 15.15 -37.65 -3.32
N ALA A 17 14.28 -37.91 -4.31
CA ALA A 17 13.38 -36.89 -4.87
C ALA A 17 11.99 -36.86 -4.21
N SER A 18 11.84 -37.38 -2.99
CA SER A 18 10.70 -37.00 -2.14
C SER A 18 11.03 -35.71 -1.39
N ALA A 19 11.33 -34.66 -2.15
CA ALA A 19 11.17 -33.30 -1.70
C ALA A 19 9.68 -33.11 -1.41
N ARG A 20 9.33 -33.47 -0.18
CA ARG A 20 8.04 -33.34 0.47
C ARG A 20 7.49 -31.97 0.09
N LYS A 21 6.55 -31.95 -0.87
CA LYS A 21 5.83 -30.75 -1.25
C LYS A 21 4.97 -30.41 -0.04
N ARG A 22 5.57 -29.68 0.90
CA ARG A 22 4.86 -29.05 2.01
C ARG A 22 3.89 -28.09 1.34
N THR A 23 2.66 -28.53 1.16
CA THR A 23 1.52 -27.65 1.01
C THR A 23 1.51 -26.82 2.27
N SER A 24 2.11 -25.62 2.21
CA SER A 24 2.01 -24.67 3.30
C SER A 24 0.54 -24.31 3.38
N ASP A 25 -0.11 -24.86 4.38
CA ASP A 25 -1.44 -24.48 4.77
C ASP A 25 -1.31 -23.00 5.16
N ASN A 26 -1.58 -22.11 4.21
CA ASN A 26 -1.49 -20.68 4.39
C ASN A 26 -2.67 -20.30 5.27
N GLY A 27 -2.52 -20.52 6.58
CA GLY A 27 -3.52 -20.18 7.56
C GLY A 27 -3.92 -18.71 7.45
N PRO A 28 -5.06 -18.32 8.04
CA PRO A 28 -5.62 -16.97 7.92
C PRO A 28 -4.63 -15.84 8.29
N GLY A 29 -3.60 -16.13 9.11
CA GLY A 29 -2.51 -15.20 9.40
C GLY A 29 -1.67 -14.78 8.19
N TRP A 30 -1.50 -15.62 7.16
CA TRP A 30 -0.69 -15.27 5.98
C TRP A 30 -1.30 -14.10 5.18
N LEU A 31 -2.62 -14.07 5.04
CA LEU A 31 -3.33 -12.96 4.41
C LEU A 31 -3.16 -11.68 5.23
N PHE A 32 -3.24 -11.78 6.56
CA PHE A 32 -2.99 -10.64 7.46
C PHE A 32 -1.57 -10.10 7.31
N TYR A 33 -0.54 -10.96 7.30
CA TYR A 33 0.85 -10.56 7.07
C TYR A 33 1.12 -9.97 5.68
N ARG A 34 0.30 -10.29 4.67
CA ARG A 34 0.45 -9.70 3.33
C ARG A 34 -0.22 -8.34 3.20
N TRP A 35 -1.32 -8.14 3.92
CA TRP A 35 -2.17 -6.94 3.82
C TRP A 35 -2.07 -6.04 5.04
N TRP A 36 -1.15 -6.29 5.97
CA TRP A 36 -0.96 -5.47 7.17
C TRP A 36 -0.82 -3.97 6.90
N PRO A 37 -0.19 -3.46 5.81
CA PRO A 37 -0.10 -2.02 5.59
C PRO A 37 -1.47 -1.43 5.23
N LEU A 38 -2.31 -2.17 4.51
CA LEU A 38 -3.69 -1.78 4.22
C LEU A 38 -4.52 -1.77 5.51
N LEU A 39 -4.40 -2.82 6.33
CA LEU A 39 -5.09 -2.89 7.62
C LEU A 39 -4.65 -1.77 8.56
N LEU A 40 -3.36 -1.44 8.57
CA LEU A 40 -2.83 -0.31 9.30
C LEU A 40 -3.42 1.00 8.77
N GLY A 41 -3.47 1.19 7.44
CA GLY A 41 -4.10 2.35 6.82
C GLY A 41 -5.56 2.54 7.26
N ILE A 42 -6.34 1.44 7.31
CA ILE A 42 -7.72 1.45 7.80
C ILE A 42 -7.78 1.80 9.29
N ALA A 43 -6.90 1.20 10.11
CA ALA A 43 -6.88 1.41 11.56
C ALA A 43 -6.47 2.85 11.94
N VAL A 44 -5.64 3.51 11.12
CA VAL A 44 -5.18 4.88 11.36
C VAL A 44 -6.25 5.92 10.99
N THR A 45 -7.17 5.62 10.07
CA THR A 45 -8.22 6.55 9.63
C THR A 45 -8.97 7.26 10.78
N PRO A 46 -9.54 6.58 11.79
CA PRO A 46 -10.27 7.27 12.87
C PRO A 46 -9.38 8.21 13.68
N ILE A 47 -8.12 7.83 13.92
CA ILE A 47 -7.15 8.65 14.64
C ILE A 47 -6.85 9.92 13.85
N ALA A 48 -6.63 9.78 12.54
CA ALA A 48 -6.34 10.91 11.68
C ALA A 48 -7.53 11.85 11.54
N VAL A 49 -8.76 11.33 11.45
CA VAL A 49 -9.98 12.15 11.44
C VAL A 49 -10.14 12.92 12.75
N HIS A 50 -9.84 12.30 13.89
CA HIS A 50 -9.84 13.03 15.17
C HIS A 50 -8.75 14.11 15.22
N ALA A 51 -7.53 13.80 14.79
CA ALA A 51 -6.45 14.78 14.71
C ALA A 51 -6.84 15.96 13.79
N ALA A 52 -7.53 15.68 12.69
CA ALA A 52 -8.06 16.69 11.78
C ALA A 52 -9.12 17.58 12.43
N SER A 53 -10.05 17.00 13.19
CA SER A 53 -11.07 17.77 13.91
C SER A 53 -10.43 18.72 14.92
N ILE A 54 -9.33 18.31 15.56
CA ILE A 54 -8.57 19.18 16.47
C ILE A 54 -7.81 20.25 15.67
N MET A 55 -7.14 19.87 14.57
CA MET A 55 -6.39 20.82 13.73
C MET A 55 -7.29 21.83 13.01
N ALA A 56 -8.56 21.50 12.73
CA ALA A 56 -9.52 22.45 12.20
C ALA A 56 -9.73 23.65 13.13
N LEU A 57 -9.55 23.47 14.44
CA LEU A 57 -9.62 24.56 15.42
C LEU A 57 -8.40 25.50 15.32
N ALA A 58 -7.29 25.05 14.76
CA ALA A 58 -6.08 25.84 14.55
C ALA A 58 -6.11 26.70 13.26
N GLY A 59 -7.11 26.50 12.39
CA GLY A 59 -7.31 27.26 11.16
C GLY A 59 -7.36 26.41 9.90
N SER A 60 -7.84 27.00 8.80
CA SER A 60 -8.05 26.32 7.51
C SER A 60 -6.76 25.83 6.84
N ASP A 61 -5.63 26.48 7.12
CA ASP A 61 -4.33 26.12 6.51
C ASP A 61 -3.80 24.77 7.00
N ALA A 62 -4.10 24.40 8.25
CA ALA A 62 -3.69 23.11 8.81
C ALA A 62 -4.38 21.93 8.07
N LEU A 63 -5.63 22.14 7.63
CA LEU A 63 -6.38 21.14 6.87
C LEU A 63 -5.82 20.95 5.46
N GLY A 64 -5.24 21.99 4.86
CA GLY A 64 -4.64 21.90 3.53
C GLY A 64 -3.39 21.03 3.48
N THR A 65 -2.64 21.00 4.58
CA THR A 65 -1.49 20.09 4.72
C THR A 65 -1.95 18.66 5.01
N LEU A 66 -3.01 18.49 5.80
CA LEU A 66 -3.46 17.16 6.24
C LEU A 66 -4.29 16.41 5.17
N TYR A 67 -5.02 17.14 4.32
CA TYR A 67 -5.88 16.58 3.26
C TYR A 67 -5.71 17.31 1.93
N PRO A 68 -4.53 17.24 1.32
CA PRO A 68 -4.27 17.98 0.08
C PRO A 68 -5.20 17.56 -1.07
N TRP A 69 -5.58 16.28 -1.12
CA TRP A 69 -6.50 15.77 -2.15
C TRP A 69 -7.89 16.39 -2.09
N ILE A 70 -8.39 16.68 -0.89
CA ILE A 70 -9.70 17.33 -0.70
C ILE A 70 -9.68 18.72 -1.33
N LEU A 71 -8.62 19.48 -1.05
CA LEU A 71 -8.51 20.83 -1.59
C LEU A 71 -8.37 20.84 -3.11
N LEU A 72 -7.62 19.89 -3.69
CA LEU A 72 -7.51 19.77 -5.15
C LEU A 72 -8.87 19.58 -5.83
N LEU A 73 -9.74 18.76 -5.25
CA LEU A 73 -11.05 18.46 -5.83
C LEU A 73 -12.09 19.56 -5.64
N LYS A 74 -11.94 20.36 -4.58
CA LYS A 74 -12.79 21.54 -4.35
C LYS A 74 -12.41 22.73 -5.25
N LYS A 75 -11.32 22.66 -6.03
CA LYS A 75 -10.92 23.75 -6.91
C LYS A 75 -11.89 23.90 -8.10
N PRO A 76 -12.17 25.15 -8.54
CA PRO A 76 -13.08 25.43 -9.66
C PRO A 76 -12.68 24.77 -10.98
N ALA A 77 -11.39 24.48 -11.16
CA ALA A 77 -10.84 23.86 -12.37
C ALA A 77 -11.52 22.53 -12.73
N PHE A 78 -11.97 21.77 -11.73
CA PHE A 78 -12.62 20.48 -11.96
C PHE A 78 -14.15 20.56 -12.17
N ARG A 79 -14.75 21.76 -12.04
CA ARG A 79 -16.18 22.07 -12.28
C ARG A 79 -17.17 21.03 -11.74
N PHE A 80 -16.84 20.36 -10.63
CA PHE A 80 -17.79 19.48 -9.96
C PHE A 80 -18.91 20.32 -9.36
N GLY A 81 -20.17 19.89 -9.51
CA GLY A 81 -21.29 20.50 -8.81
C GLY A 81 -21.03 20.47 -7.30
N GLY A 82 -21.39 21.53 -6.56
CA GLY A 82 -20.99 21.71 -5.16
C GLY A 82 -21.32 20.51 -4.26
N HIS A 83 -22.43 19.82 -4.50
CA HIS A 83 -22.81 18.61 -3.76
C HIS A 83 -21.90 17.40 -4.07
N VAL A 84 -21.48 17.23 -5.34
CA VAL A 84 -20.56 16.16 -5.75
C VAL A 84 -19.17 16.39 -5.17
N ALA A 85 -18.68 17.63 -5.22
CA ALA A 85 -17.38 18.00 -4.66
C ALA A 85 -17.33 17.75 -3.15
N GLU A 86 -18.41 18.06 -2.42
CA GLU A 86 -18.49 17.85 -0.98
C GLU A 86 -18.53 16.36 -0.61
N ASN A 87 -19.40 15.58 -1.25
CA ASN A 87 -19.47 14.12 -1.00
C ASN A 87 -18.14 13.44 -1.33
N LEU A 88 -17.51 13.81 -2.44
CA LEU A 88 -16.23 13.24 -2.85
C LEU A 88 -15.10 13.62 -1.89
N SER A 89 -15.12 14.85 -1.38
CA SER A 89 -14.17 15.33 -0.36
C SER A 89 -14.28 14.51 0.93
N GLN A 90 -15.51 14.24 1.38
CA GLN A 90 -15.76 13.42 2.56
C GLN A 90 -15.25 11.99 2.35
N VAL A 91 -15.57 11.37 1.20
CA VAL A 91 -15.05 10.04 0.85
C VAL A 91 -13.52 10.02 0.87
N LEU A 92 -12.88 11.04 0.31
CA LEU A 92 -11.42 11.09 0.23
C LEU A 92 -10.73 11.28 1.58
N MET A 93 -11.37 12.02 2.48
CA MET A 93 -10.91 12.16 3.86
C MET A 93 -10.72 10.79 4.53
N TYR A 94 -11.63 9.85 4.28
CA TYR A 94 -11.58 8.51 4.88
C TYR A 94 -10.72 7.53 4.09
N ILE A 95 -10.78 7.58 2.76
CA ILE A 95 -10.16 6.56 1.90
C ILE A 95 -8.66 6.80 1.64
N GLN A 96 -8.14 8.01 1.91
CA GLN A 96 -6.73 8.31 1.63
C GLN A 96 -5.76 7.38 2.38
N PHE A 97 -6.02 7.07 3.66
CA PHE A 97 -5.16 6.18 4.45
C PHE A 97 -5.24 4.71 3.98
N PRO A 98 -6.43 4.14 3.71
CA PRO A 98 -6.55 2.87 3.01
C PRO A 98 -5.83 2.84 1.66
N ILE A 99 -5.91 3.90 0.85
CA ILE A 99 -5.21 3.99 -0.44
C ILE A 99 -3.69 3.97 -0.22
N TYR A 100 -3.17 4.74 0.73
CA TYR A 100 -1.75 4.70 1.07
C TYR A 100 -1.31 3.32 1.57
N GLY A 101 -2.10 2.69 2.44
CA GLY A 101 -1.83 1.34 2.93
C GLY A 101 -1.86 0.29 1.81
N LEU A 102 -2.81 0.42 0.86
CA LEU A 102 -2.87 -0.41 -0.34
C LEU A 102 -1.63 -0.20 -1.22
N LEU A 103 -1.25 1.05 -1.45
CA LEU A 103 -0.07 1.41 -2.23
C LEU A 103 1.20 0.83 -1.59
N MET A 104 1.36 0.96 -0.28
CA MET A 104 2.44 0.31 0.47
C MET A 104 2.41 -1.20 0.30
N ALA A 105 1.25 -1.84 0.45
CA ALA A 105 1.10 -3.29 0.31
C ALA A 105 1.45 -3.79 -1.09
N VAL A 106 1.22 -3.00 -2.13
CA VAL A 106 1.63 -3.31 -3.51
C VAL A 106 3.13 -3.14 -3.68
N VAL A 107 3.70 -2.03 -3.22
CA VAL A 107 5.14 -1.73 -3.33
C VAL A 107 6.00 -2.72 -2.55
N LEU A 108 5.54 -3.13 -1.36
CA LEU A 108 6.21 -4.15 -0.53
C LEU A 108 6.34 -5.51 -1.20
N ARG A 109 5.55 -5.80 -2.24
CA ARG A 109 5.68 -7.08 -2.98
C ARG A 109 6.93 -7.16 -3.83
N SER A 110 7.52 -6.02 -4.20
CA SER A 110 8.63 -5.94 -5.14
C SER A 110 9.83 -5.13 -4.63
N LYS A 111 9.67 -4.38 -3.54
CA LYS A 111 10.67 -3.47 -2.98
C LYS A 111 10.77 -3.60 -1.45
N SER A 112 11.69 -2.86 -0.85
CA SER A 112 11.92 -2.85 0.61
C SER A 112 10.86 -2.03 1.36
N VAL A 113 10.78 -2.26 2.68
CA VAL A 113 9.89 -1.52 3.60
C VAL A 113 10.16 -0.03 3.58
N TRP A 114 11.42 0.39 3.53
CA TRP A 114 11.81 1.81 3.45
C TRP A 114 11.28 2.48 2.18
N PHE A 115 11.37 1.78 1.04
CA PHE A 115 10.83 2.29 -0.21
C PHE A 115 9.30 2.38 -0.15
N ALA A 116 8.64 1.37 0.41
CA ALA A 116 7.20 1.38 0.60
C ALA A 116 6.72 2.51 1.54
N LEU A 117 7.45 2.82 2.62
CA LEU A 117 7.14 3.96 3.49
C LEU A 117 7.37 5.30 2.79
N GLY A 118 8.41 5.41 1.96
CA GLY A 118 8.72 6.62 1.21
C GLY A 118 7.66 6.97 0.17
N VAL A 119 7.03 5.97 -0.46
CA VAL A 119 6.05 6.20 -1.53
C VAL A 119 4.84 7.04 -1.08
N PRO A 120 4.09 6.70 -0.01
CA PRO A 120 3.01 7.54 0.51
C PRO A 120 3.47 8.93 0.90
N VAL A 121 4.66 9.07 1.49
CA VAL A 121 5.22 10.38 1.86
C VAL A 121 5.41 11.24 0.62
N VAL A 122 6.06 10.70 -0.42
CA VAL A 122 6.25 11.41 -1.70
C VAL A 122 4.92 11.76 -2.35
N VAL A 123 3.99 10.80 -2.43
CA VAL A 123 2.66 11.00 -3.03
C VAL A 123 1.87 12.08 -2.29
N HIS A 124 1.91 12.07 -0.95
CA HIS A 124 1.26 13.07 -0.13
C HIS A 124 1.92 14.46 -0.27
N SER A 125 3.25 14.54 -0.21
CA SER A 125 4.01 15.78 -0.40
C SER A 125 3.78 16.40 -1.77
N LEU A 126 3.69 15.60 -2.84
CA LEU A 126 3.36 16.07 -4.18
C LEU A 126 1.96 16.71 -4.22
N ALA A 127 0.99 16.12 -3.52
CA ALA A 127 -0.35 16.69 -3.44
C ALA A 127 -0.36 18.02 -2.66
N VAL A 128 0.34 18.10 -1.53
CA VAL A 128 0.51 19.35 -0.77
C VAL A 128 1.17 20.42 -1.65
N PHE A 129 2.25 20.06 -2.34
CA PHE A 129 2.94 20.97 -3.25
C PHE A 129 2.02 21.47 -4.37
N ALA A 130 1.21 20.60 -4.97
CA ALA A 130 0.21 21.00 -5.97
C ALA A 130 -0.83 21.97 -5.39
N VAL A 131 -1.32 21.74 -4.17
CA VAL A 131 -2.23 22.67 -3.48
C VAL A 131 -1.56 24.03 -3.29
N LEU A 132 -0.30 24.07 -2.86
CA LEU A 132 0.44 25.31 -2.67
C LEU A 132 0.60 26.09 -3.99
N LEU A 133 1.00 25.40 -5.07
CA LEU A 133 1.11 26.02 -6.39
C LEU A 133 -0.21 26.63 -6.87
N ILE A 134 -1.32 25.92 -6.70
CA ILE A 134 -2.65 26.37 -7.14
C ILE A 134 -3.27 27.40 -6.17
N SER A 135 -2.70 27.58 -4.98
CA SER A 135 -3.17 28.59 -4.03
C SER A 135 -2.33 29.87 -4.08
N ALA A 136 -1.13 29.81 -4.67
CA ALA A 136 -0.29 30.96 -4.94
C ALA A 136 -0.61 31.67 -6.27
N SER A 137 -1.43 31.05 -7.13
CA SER A 137 -1.93 31.57 -8.41
C SER A 137 -3.30 32.21 -8.27
#